data_AF-A0A1G6C3H3-F1
#
_entry.id   AF-A0A1G6C3H3-F1
#
_cell.length_a   1.000
_cell.length_b   1.000
_cell.length_c   1.000
_cell.angle_alpha   90.00
_cell.angle_beta   90.00
_cell.angle_gamma   90.00
#
_symmetry.space_group_name_H-M   'P 1'
#
loop_
_entity.id
_entity.type
_entity.pdbx_description
1 polymer ?
#
loop_
_entity_poly.entity_id
_entity_poly.type
_entity_poly.pdbx_seq_one_letter_code
_entity_poly.pdbx_strand_id
1 'polypeptide(L)'
;MKFTLKVKQKLSVTEYGEAKAVISAGAEGCFEADSITFARRDCNAYIRDWVSGMGMRLRTQKDWVKNPKTKQFEKQVMVQNGSSPETYVFVIEE
;
A
#
# COMPACT_ATOMS: atom_id res chain seq x y z
N MET A 1 -1.40 -17.22 7.97
CA MET A 1 -0.64 -17.15 6.70
C MET A 1 0.19 -15.89 6.70
N LYS A 2 1.38 -15.91 6.09
CA LYS A 2 2.27 -14.76 6.06
C LYS A 2 1.98 -13.93 4.82
N PHE A 3 1.93 -12.62 4.98
CA PHE A 3 1.75 -11.66 3.89
C PHE A 3 2.82 -10.57 3.98
N THR A 4 3.12 -9.94 2.86
CA THR A 4 4.02 -8.79 2.77
C THR A 4 3.28 -7.61 2.15
N LEU A 5 3.32 -6.46 2.82
CA LEU A 5 2.79 -5.20 2.30
C LEU A 5 3.93 -4.33 1.76
N LYS A 6 3.87 -4.04 0.46
CA LYS A 6 4.82 -3.14 -0.22
C LYS A 6 4.10 -1.90 -0.72
N VAL A 7 4.85 -0.81 -0.91
CA VAL A 7 4.37 0.45 -1.47
C VAL A 7 5.31 0.93 -2.57
N LYS A 8 4.76 1.39 -3.68
CA LYS A 8 5.50 2.06 -4.76
C LYS A 8 4.83 3.38 -5.10
N GLN A 9 5.63 4.42 -5.32
CA GLN A 9 5.10 5.70 -5.79
C GLN A 9 4.74 5.60 -7.27
N LYS A 10 3.59 6.13 -7.68
CA LYS A 10 3.22 6.26 -9.08
C LYS A 10 3.80 7.57 -9.62
N LEU A 11 4.76 7.48 -10.52
CA LEU A 11 5.46 8.63 -11.11
C LEU A 11 4.76 9.13 -12.38
N SER A 12 4.23 8.20 -13.19
CA SER A 12 3.45 8.51 -14.38
C SER A 12 2.34 7.47 -14.60
N VAL A 13 1.67 7.48 -15.75
CA VAL A 13 0.66 6.47 -16.09
C VAL A 13 1.29 5.07 -16.17
N THR A 14 2.54 5.00 -16.62
CA THR A 14 3.27 3.75 -16.89
C THR A 14 4.44 3.51 -15.95
N GLU A 15 4.95 4.56 -15.29
CA GLU A 15 6.15 4.47 -14.46
C GLU A 15 5.81 4.49 -12.97
N TYR A 16 6.50 3.60 -12.25
CA TYR A 16 6.41 3.46 -10.80
C TYR A 16 7.82 3.53 -10.23
N GLY A 17 7.96 4.18 -9.07
CA GLY A 17 9.18 4.15 -8.29
C GLY A 17 9.46 2.77 -7.69
N GLU A 18 10.59 2.67 -7.00
CA GLU A 18 10.99 1.44 -6.32
C GLU A 18 9.96 0.99 -5.27
N ALA A 19 9.69 -0.32 -5.24
CA ALA A 19 8.82 -0.91 -4.25
C ALA A 19 9.54 -1.01 -2.91
N LYS A 20 8.98 -0.39 -1.88
CA LYS A 20 9.51 -0.37 -0.52
C LYS A 20 8.59 -1.15 0.42
N ALA A 21 9.18 -1.76 1.44
CA ALA A 21 8.42 -2.40 2.51
C ALA A 21 7.63 -1.37 3.32
N VAL A 22 6.38 -1.71 3.66
CA VAL A 22 5.56 -0.89 4.56
C VAL A 22 5.83 -1.30 5.99
N ILE A 23 6.82 -0.66 6.61
CA ILE A 23 7.31 -1.02 7.95
C ILE A 23 6.25 -0.90 9.07
N SER A 24 5.15 -0.18 8.84
CA SER A 24 4.01 -0.13 9.77
C SER A 24 3.24 -1.47 9.84
N ALA A 25 3.39 -2.35 8.84
CA ALA A 25 2.83 -3.69 8.89
C ALA A 25 3.69 -4.67 9.73
N GLY A 26 5.01 -4.39 9.84
CA GLY A 26 5.97 -5.24 10.54
C GLY A 26 7.36 -5.13 9.96
N ALA A 27 8.31 -5.92 10.48
CA ALA A 27 9.66 -5.99 9.93
C ALA A 27 9.60 -6.40 8.45
N GLU A 28 10.27 -5.62 7.59
CA GLU A 28 10.23 -5.80 6.13
C GLU A 28 8.81 -5.75 5.51
N GLY A 29 7.83 -5.20 6.24
CA GLY A 29 6.42 -5.17 5.82
C GLY A 29 5.70 -6.52 5.92
N CYS A 30 6.30 -7.49 6.63
CA CYS A 30 5.72 -8.82 6.84
C CYS A 30 4.73 -8.82 8.02
N PHE A 31 3.59 -9.47 7.84
CA PHE A 31 2.57 -9.66 8.88
C PHE A 31 1.81 -10.98 8.68
N GLU A 32 1.06 -11.41 9.69
CA GLU A 32 0.26 -12.63 9.62
C GLU A 32 -1.24 -12.31 9.62
N ALA A 33 -2.00 -13.05 8.80
CA ALA A 33 -3.45 -13.01 8.81
C ALA A 33 -4.03 -14.39 8.45
N ASP A 34 -5.29 -14.62 8.85
CA ASP A 34 -5.97 -15.90 8.59
C ASP A 34 -6.35 -16.09 7.11
N SER A 35 -6.56 -15.00 6.37
CA SER A 35 -6.90 -15.03 4.95
C SER A 35 -6.53 -13.72 4.24
N ILE A 36 -6.47 -13.74 2.91
CA ILE A 36 -6.31 -12.53 2.10
C ILE A 36 -7.42 -11.48 2.34
N THR A 37 -8.60 -11.91 2.78
CA THR A 37 -9.69 -10.99 3.13
C THR A 37 -9.38 -10.24 4.43
N PHE A 38 -8.84 -10.93 5.44
CA PHE A 38 -8.39 -10.28 6.67
C PHE A 38 -7.13 -9.44 6.42
N ALA A 39 -6.17 -9.94 5.64
CA ALA A 39 -4.97 -9.18 5.27
C ALA A 39 -5.30 -7.84 4.61
N ARG A 40 -6.25 -7.80 3.66
CA ARG A 40 -6.73 -6.55 3.03
C ARG A 40 -7.33 -5.57 4.04
N ARG A 41 -8.04 -6.08 5.05
CA ARG A 41 -8.63 -5.25 6.11
C ARG A 41 -7.52 -4.64 6.96
N ASP A 42 -6.58 -5.45 7.41
CA ASP A 42 -5.50 -5.04 8.32
C ASP A 42 -4.54 -4.06 7.61
N CYS A 43 -4.24 -4.29 6.32
CA CYS A 43 -3.48 -3.37 5.50
C CYS A 43 -4.07 -1.95 5.42
N ASN A 44 -5.39 -1.77 5.57
CA ASN A 44 -5.96 -0.42 5.59
C ASN A 44 -5.50 0.38 6.82
N ALA A 45 -5.25 -0.28 7.96
CA ALA A 45 -4.68 0.36 9.14
C ALA A 45 -3.20 0.70 8.89
N TYR A 46 -2.41 -0.28 8.40
CA TYR A 46 -0.99 -0.07 8.09
C TYR A 46 -0.75 1.06 7.09
N ILE A 47 -1.61 1.19 6.07
CA ILE A 47 -1.54 2.30 5.11
C ILE A 47 -1.74 3.65 5.82
N ARG A 48 -2.73 3.76 6.72
CA ARG A 48 -2.98 5.02 7.45
C ARG A 48 -1.80 5.38 8.33
N ASP A 49 -1.23 4.40 9.02
CA ASP A 49 -0.07 4.59 9.87
C ASP A 49 1.16 4.98 9.06
N TRP A 50 1.35 4.37 7.88
CA TRP A 50 2.43 4.72 6.96
C TRP A 50 2.30 6.16 6.46
N VAL A 51 1.10 6.56 6.03
CA VAL A 51 0.83 7.93 5.56
C VAL A 51 1.10 8.94 6.66
N SER A 52 0.64 8.66 7.89
CA SER A 52 0.88 9.51 9.06
C SER A 52 2.36 9.57 9.45
N GLY A 53 3.06 8.44 9.47
CA GLY A 53 4.49 8.36 9.80
C GLY A 53 5.39 9.10 8.82
N MET A 54 4.93 9.23 7.57
CA MET A 54 5.61 10.02 6.54
C MET A 54 5.26 11.53 6.59
N GLY A 55 4.40 11.97 7.52
CA GLY A 55 3.95 13.37 7.61
C GLY A 55 3.03 13.80 6.46
N MET A 56 2.43 12.85 5.76
CA MET A 56 1.53 13.10 4.63
C MET A 56 0.06 13.05 5.09
N ARG A 57 -0.84 13.65 4.30
CA ARG A 57 -2.28 13.60 4.58
C ARG A 57 -3.02 12.74 3.56
N LEU A 58 -3.75 11.73 4.01
CA LEU A 58 -4.59 10.91 3.14
C LEU A 58 -5.67 11.76 2.46
N ARG A 59 -5.78 11.69 1.12
CA ARG A 59 -6.82 12.37 0.33
C ARG A 59 -7.92 11.40 -0.06
N THR A 60 -7.55 10.37 -0.83
CA THR A 60 -8.47 9.35 -1.31
C THR A 60 -7.76 8.01 -1.37
N GLN A 61 -8.53 6.92 -1.30
CA GLN A 61 -8.02 5.57 -1.46
C GLN A 61 -9.05 4.75 -2.23
N LYS A 62 -8.59 3.96 -3.20
CA LYS A 62 -9.43 3.01 -3.92
C LYS A 62 -9.62 1.73 -3.09
N ASP A 63 -10.56 0.90 -3.49
CA ASP A 63 -10.64 -0.46 -2.94
C ASP A 63 -9.50 -1.35 -3.43
N TRP A 64 -9.28 -2.44 -2.72
CA TRP A 64 -8.34 -3.47 -3.09
C TRP A 64 -8.83 -4.21 -4.34
N VAL A 65 -8.01 -4.22 -5.38
CA VAL A 65 -8.32 -4.89 -6.65
C VAL A 65 -7.23 -5.90 -6.97
N LYS A 66 -7.61 -7.08 -7.43
CA LYS A 66 -6.67 -8.10 -7.89
C LYS A 66 -6.15 -7.72 -9.28
N ASN A 67 -4.84 -7.52 -9.41
CA ASN A 67 -4.20 -7.26 -10.68
C ASN A 67 -4.28 -8.52 -11.57
N PRO A 68 -4.86 -8.46 -12.79
CA PRO A 68 -5.04 -9.64 -13.62
C PRO A 68 -3.71 -10.22 -14.14
N LYS A 69 -2.65 -9.40 -14.24
CA LYS A 69 -1.33 -9.81 -14.74
C LYS A 69 -0.48 -10.43 -13.64
N THR A 70 -0.31 -9.72 -12.52
CA THR A 70 0.55 -10.17 -11.41
C THR A 70 -0.16 -11.06 -10.40
N LYS A 71 -1.50 -11.12 -10.44
CA LYS A 71 -2.38 -11.82 -9.47
C LYS A 71 -2.29 -11.29 -8.04
N GLN A 72 -1.54 -10.22 -7.78
CA GLN A 72 -1.43 -9.55 -6.49
C GLN A 72 -2.61 -8.62 -6.24
N PHE A 73 -2.90 -8.33 -4.97
CA PHE A 73 -3.89 -7.33 -4.61
C PHE A 73 -3.23 -5.96 -4.50
N GLU A 74 -3.80 -4.98 -5.20
CA GLU A 74 -3.28 -3.62 -5.25
C GLU A 74 -4.33 -2.62 -4.76
N LYS A 75 -3.85 -1.55 -4.11
CA LYS A 75 -4.67 -0.42 -3.67
C LYS A 75 -3.98 0.89 -3.99
N GLN A 76 -4.65 1.74 -4.76
CA GLN A 76 -4.17 3.08 -5.08
C GLN A 76 -4.61 4.06 -3.98
N VAL A 77 -3.66 4.87 -3.52
CA VAL A 77 -3.86 5.81 -2.44
C VAL A 77 -3.28 7.15 -2.87
N MET A 78 -4.10 8.19 -2.86
CA MET A 78 -3.67 9.56 -3.09
C MET A 78 -3.46 10.24 -1.75
N VAL A 79 -2.32 10.91 -1.61
CA VAL A 79 -1.93 11.66 -0.42
C VAL A 79 -1.57 13.09 -0.81
N GLN A 80 -1.73 14.01 0.12
CA GLN A 80 -1.21 15.37 0.03
C GLN A 80 0.17 15.39 0.69
N ASN A 81 1.20 15.70 -0.08
CA ASN A 81 2.57 15.89 0.42
C ASN A 81 2.98 17.36 0.18
N GLY A 82 2.89 18.18 1.22
CA GLY A 82 3.04 19.63 1.08
C GLY A 82 2.06 20.22 0.07
N SER A 83 2.56 20.89 -0.96
CA SER A 83 1.75 21.55 -2.00
C SER A 83 1.30 20.63 -3.14
N SER A 84 1.89 19.45 -3.28
CA SER A 84 1.64 18.55 -4.41
C SER A 84 0.94 17.26 -3.98
N PRO A 85 -0.12 16.83 -4.68
CA PRO A 85 -0.68 15.51 -4.44
C PRO A 85 0.22 14.42 -5.06
N GLU A 86 0.37 13.33 -4.34
CA GLU A 86 1.12 12.14 -4.79
C GLU A 86 0.20 10.92 -4.78
N THR A 87 0.49 9.96 -5.66
CA THR A 87 -0.23 8.69 -5.69
C THR A 87 0.72 7.55 -5.39
N TYR A 88 0.32 6.68 -4.47
CA TYR A 88 1.03 5.47 -4.09
C TYR A 88 0.19 4.25 -4.41
N VAL A 89 0.85 3.14 -4.75
CA VAL A 89 0.21 1.84 -4.97
C VAL A 89 0.75 0.89 -3.92
N PHE A 90 -0.15 0.44 -3.06
CA PHE A 90 0.12 -0.60 -2.08
C PHE A 90 -0.17 -1.96 -2.69
N VAL A 91 0.69 -2.94 -2.40
CA VAL A 91 0.65 -4.28 -2.97
C VAL A 91 0.73 -5.30 -1.84
N ILE A 92 -0.20 -6.24 -1.79
CA ILE A 92 -0.15 -7.39 -0.89
C ILE A 92 0.40 -8.58 -1.66
N GLU A 93 1.46 -9.16 -1.13
CA GLU A 93 2.07 -10.41 -1.57
C GLU A 93 1.83 -11.47 -0.49
N GLU A 94 1.53 -12.69 -0.91
CA GLU A 94 1.39 -13.89 -0.07
C GLU A 94 2.65 -14.76 -0.24
#